data_AF-A0A9E6K3H3-F1
#
_entry.id   AF-A0A9E6K3H3-F1
#
_cell.length_a   1.000
_cell.length_b   1.000
_cell.length_c   1.000
_cell.angle_alpha   90.00
_cell.angle_beta   90.00
_cell.angle_gamma   90.00
#
_symmetry.space_group_name_H-M   'P 1'
#
loop_
_entity.id
_entity.type
_entity.pdbx_description
1 polymer ?
#
loop_
_entity_poly.entity_id
_entity_poly.type
_entity_poly.pdbx_seq_one_letter_code
_entity_poly.pdbx_strand_id
1 'polypeptide(L)'
;MKFTTLSFSNHPDIIVPEYLTLVYPDDSQLPLSEQHFLLSIPWNDEYLQLVPTEYQDFFKAVLPHLHARTTDVHTATCCTYIDSICTAISAELGLSNINKKVVTLALILHDSGWSKLTEFEVAASLGVSGLALTKSAMGPKEKHAVEGVALATEILQSHADELSLSADEINLILKAVRFHDQPEKVAAQGNSIPAEVRALVDLDHLWSFTQANFWQDIYRKGIATPQTYLDNLSRDLPTYFVTQSGRELALKLLSERQNEVSEFPQVK
;
A
#
# COMPACT_ATOMS: atom_id res chain seq x y z
N MET A 1 19.68 -9.96 10.89
CA MET A 1 18.28 -9.84 11.33
C MET A 1 17.98 -10.97 12.31
N LYS A 2 17.14 -10.74 13.32
CA LYS A 2 16.64 -11.80 14.21
C LYS A 2 15.22 -12.17 13.81
N PHE A 3 14.89 -13.44 13.93
CA PHE A 3 13.59 -14.00 13.60
C PHE A 3 12.95 -14.62 14.83
N THR A 4 11.62 -14.57 14.89
CA THR A 4 10.79 -15.17 15.93
C THR A 4 9.68 -16.01 15.31
N THR A 5 9.17 -16.97 16.06
CA THR A 5 8.00 -17.76 15.67
C THR A 5 6.75 -17.14 16.29
N LEU A 6 5.74 -16.85 15.46
CA LEU A 6 4.40 -16.50 15.91
C LEU A 6 3.50 -17.74 15.79
N SER A 7 2.84 -18.07 16.88
CA SER A 7 1.93 -19.22 16.98
C SER A 7 0.49 -18.77 17.15
N PHE A 8 -0.42 -19.43 16.46
CA PHE A 8 -1.85 -19.13 16.47
C PHE A 8 -2.64 -20.41 16.71
N SER A 9 -3.78 -20.33 17.41
CA SER A 9 -4.51 -21.53 17.83
C SER A 9 -5.05 -22.39 16.68
N ASN A 10 -5.35 -21.78 15.53
CA ASN A 10 -5.98 -22.46 14.38
C ASN A 10 -5.19 -22.27 13.08
N HIS A 11 -4.01 -21.68 13.12
CA HIS A 11 -3.19 -21.41 11.94
C HIS A 11 -1.79 -21.99 12.11
N PRO A 12 -1.10 -22.33 11.02
CA PRO A 12 0.30 -22.76 11.10
C PRO A 12 1.16 -21.69 11.77
N ASP A 13 2.18 -22.15 12.49
CA ASP A 13 3.24 -21.26 12.97
C ASP A 13 3.91 -20.55 11.80
N ILE A 14 4.23 -19.26 12.00
CA ILE A 14 4.93 -18.45 11.00
C ILE A 14 6.22 -17.90 11.60
N ILE A 15 7.25 -17.76 10.76
CA ILE A 15 8.55 -17.20 11.16
C ILE A 15 8.69 -15.81 10.53
N VAL A 16 8.80 -14.80 11.37
CA VAL A 16 8.88 -13.39 10.95
C VAL A 16 10.05 -12.69 11.63
N PRO A 17 10.51 -11.54 11.12
CA PRO A 17 11.46 -10.71 11.85
C PRO A 17 10.93 -10.34 13.24
N GLU A 18 11.80 -10.26 14.24
CA GLU A 18 11.42 -10.02 15.65
C GLU A 18 10.64 -8.71 15.87
N TYR A 19 10.84 -7.71 15.00
CA TYR A 19 10.12 -6.43 15.08
C TYR A 19 8.68 -6.50 14.54
N LEU A 20 8.36 -7.53 13.75
CA LEU A 20 7.09 -7.62 13.03
C LEU A 20 6.07 -8.39 13.88
N THR A 21 4.94 -7.73 14.16
CA THR A 21 3.76 -8.37 14.74
C THR A 21 2.74 -8.60 13.64
N LEU A 22 2.16 -9.80 13.60
CA LEU A 22 1.05 -10.13 12.70
C LEU A 22 -0.11 -10.73 13.51
N VAL A 23 -1.33 -10.37 13.13
CA VAL A 23 -2.56 -10.83 13.78
C VAL A 23 -3.58 -11.30 12.75
N TYR A 24 -4.29 -12.36 13.09
CA TYR A 24 -5.52 -12.73 12.41
C TYR A 24 -6.70 -11.97 13.03
N PRO A 25 -7.74 -11.64 12.26
CA PRO A 25 -8.98 -11.12 12.82
C PRO A 25 -9.64 -12.15 13.74
N ASP A 26 -10.05 -11.73 14.93
CA ASP A 26 -10.62 -12.63 15.97
C ASP A 26 -11.95 -13.27 15.54
N ASP A 27 -12.77 -12.56 14.75
CA ASP A 27 -14.15 -12.93 14.41
C ASP A 27 -14.41 -12.97 12.88
N SER A 28 -13.45 -13.47 12.09
CA SER A 28 -13.67 -13.59 10.64
C SER A 28 -14.70 -14.67 10.29
N GLN A 29 -15.58 -14.37 9.34
CA GLN A 29 -16.56 -15.30 8.77
C GLN A 29 -15.99 -16.06 7.55
N LEU A 30 -14.75 -15.76 7.15
CA LEU A 30 -14.05 -16.51 6.10
C LEU A 30 -13.80 -17.96 6.53
N PRO A 31 -13.82 -18.92 5.58
CA PRO A 31 -13.28 -20.25 5.81
C PRO A 31 -11.85 -20.17 6.34
N LEU A 32 -11.47 -21.08 7.25
CA LEU A 32 -10.14 -21.09 7.86
C LEU A 32 -9.00 -21.05 6.82
N SER A 33 -9.19 -21.74 5.69
CA SER A 33 -8.25 -21.77 4.57
C SER A 33 -8.06 -20.45 3.84
N GLU A 34 -8.92 -19.46 4.05
CA GLU A 34 -8.89 -18.14 3.41
C GLU A 34 -8.55 -17.00 4.39
N GLN A 35 -8.59 -17.26 5.69
CA GLN A 35 -8.31 -16.24 6.72
C GLN A 35 -6.89 -15.67 6.63
N HIS A 36 -5.93 -16.39 6.04
CA HIS A 36 -4.58 -15.88 5.80
C HIS A 36 -4.56 -14.62 4.93
N PHE A 37 -5.56 -14.41 4.07
CA PHE A 37 -5.69 -13.17 3.29
C PHE A 37 -5.89 -11.93 4.19
N LEU A 38 -6.47 -12.12 5.38
CA LEU A 38 -6.73 -11.03 6.34
C LEU A 38 -5.63 -10.89 7.39
N LEU A 39 -4.53 -11.66 7.30
CA LEU A 39 -3.38 -11.50 8.17
C LEU A 39 -2.87 -10.06 8.09
N SER A 40 -2.84 -9.36 9.22
CA SER A 40 -2.63 -7.92 9.29
C SER A 40 -1.49 -7.55 10.25
N ILE A 41 -0.81 -6.44 9.96
CA ILE A 41 0.03 -5.74 10.93
C ILE A 41 -0.92 -4.84 11.73
N PRO A 42 -1.02 -5.01 13.06
CA PRO A 42 -1.89 -4.17 13.87
C PRO A 42 -1.34 -2.73 13.94
N TRP A 43 -2.25 -1.76 14.00
CA TRP A 43 -1.88 -0.37 14.23
C TRP A 43 -1.20 -0.19 15.60
N ASN A 44 -0.19 0.68 15.62
CA ASN A 44 0.48 1.19 16.81
C ASN A 44 0.69 2.69 16.61
N ASP A 45 0.47 3.51 17.63
CA ASP A 45 0.59 4.96 17.54
C ASP A 45 1.99 5.46 17.15
N GLU A 46 3.03 4.63 17.26
CA GLU A 46 4.36 4.92 16.71
C GLU A 46 4.35 5.11 15.19
N TYR A 47 3.45 4.43 14.46
CA TYR A 47 3.30 4.64 13.01
C TYR A 47 2.85 6.04 12.66
N LEU A 48 2.15 6.74 13.57
CA LEU A 48 1.78 8.15 13.35
C LEU A 48 3.02 9.04 13.18
N GLN A 49 4.16 8.67 13.77
CA GLN A 49 5.41 9.41 13.63
C GLN A 49 6.01 9.33 12.22
N LEU A 50 5.53 8.40 11.38
CA LEU A 50 5.93 8.29 9.98
C LEU A 50 5.12 9.22 9.06
N VAL A 51 3.97 9.73 9.54
CA VAL A 51 3.14 10.71 8.83
C VAL A 51 3.69 12.12 9.09
N PRO A 52 3.83 12.98 8.06
CA PRO A 52 4.34 14.33 8.26
C PRO A 52 3.46 15.10 9.23
N THR A 53 4.10 15.85 10.13
CA THR A 53 3.46 16.41 11.32
C THR A 53 2.23 17.26 11.00
N GLU A 54 2.29 18.04 9.94
CA GLU A 54 1.20 18.91 9.47
C GLU A 54 -0.03 18.14 8.96
N TYR A 55 0.08 16.84 8.70
CA TYR A 55 -1.05 15.99 8.27
C TYR A 55 -1.48 14.97 9.32
N GLN A 56 -0.86 14.91 10.51
CA GLN A 56 -1.18 13.90 11.52
C GLN A 56 -2.62 14.00 12.03
N ASP A 57 -3.15 15.20 12.21
CA ASP A 57 -4.55 15.36 12.67
C ASP A 57 -5.55 14.97 11.59
N PHE A 58 -5.27 15.30 10.33
CA PHE A 58 -6.04 14.81 9.20
C PHE A 58 -5.97 13.28 9.09
N PHE A 59 -4.77 12.69 9.25
CA PHE A 59 -4.58 11.25 9.24
C PHE A 59 -5.41 10.56 10.34
N LYS A 60 -5.44 11.09 11.56
CA LYS A 60 -6.29 10.57 12.65
C LYS A 60 -7.78 10.62 12.29
N ALA A 61 -8.23 11.66 11.58
CA ALA A 61 -9.62 11.75 11.12
C ALA A 61 -9.95 10.68 10.07
N VAL A 62 -8.98 10.29 9.24
CA VAL A 62 -9.15 9.25 8.21
C VAL A 62 -8.92 7.84 8.75
N LEU A 63 -8.14 7.68 9.82
CA LEU A 63 -7.72 6.40 10.41
C LEU A 63 -8.85 5.36 10.59
N PRO A 64 -10.07 5.72 11.05
CA PRO A 64 -11.18 4.76 11.14
C PRO A 64 -11.54 4.06 9.82
N HIS A 65 -11.18 4.65 8.68
CA HIS A 65 -11.42 4.12 7.34
C HIS A 65 -10.21 3.33 6.77
N LEU A 66 -9.10 3.27 7.49
CA LEU A 66 -7.85 2.64 7.05
C LEU A 66 -7.55 1.30 7.76
N HIS A 67 -8.39 0.85 8.69
CA HIS A 67 -8.14 -0.40 9.42
C HIS A 67 -8.30 -1.68 8.58
N ALA A 68 -8.83 -1.58 7.36
CA ALA A 68 -8.96 -2.72 6.48
C ALA A 68 -7.55 -3.23 6.06
N ARG A 69 -7.22 -4.50 6.38
CA ARG A 69 -6.08 -5.24 5.81
C ARG A 69 -4.73 -4.51 5.86
N THR A 70 -4.45 -3.80 6.96
CA THR A 70 -3.17 -3.06 7.19
C THR A 70 -3.02 -1.76 6.40
N THR A 71 -4.11 -1.22 5.85
CA THR A 71 -4.07 0.03 5.09
C THR A 71 -3.54 1.22 5.91
N ASP A 72 -3.79 1.26 7.21
CA ASP A 72 -3.28 2.28 8.13
C ASP A 72 -1.74 2.28 8.21
N VAL A 73 -1.15 1.14 8.54
CA VAL A 73 0.32 0.93 8.58
C VAL A 73 0.96 1.12 7.21
N HIS A 74 0.30 0.61 6.15
CA HIS A 74 0.70 0.87 4.77
C HIS A 74 0.84 2.37 4.55
N THR A 75 -0.26 3.10 4.70
CA THR A 75 -0.33 4.53 4.37
C THR A 75 0.73 5.32 5.13
N ALA A 76 0.87 5.08 6.44
CA ALA A 76 1.89 5.72 7.27
C ALA A 76 3.32 5.38 6.83
N THR A 77 3.60 4.13 6.48
CA THR A 77 4.92 3.71 5.98
C THR A 77 5.22 4.38 4.63
N CYS A 78 4.26 4.44 3.72
CA CYS A 78 4.46 5.04 2.41
C CYS A 78 4.69 6.57 2.49
N CYS A 79 4.20 7.24 3.55
CA CYS A 79 4.50 8.65 3.78
C CYS A 79 6.01 8.96 3.86
N THR A 80 6.84 8.03 4.35
CA THR A 80 8.29 8.25 4.47
C THR A 80 9.00 8.38 3.12
N TYR A 81 8.34 8.01 2.02
CA TYR A 81 8.91 8.04 0.67
C TYR A 81 8.45 9.23 -0.18
N ILE A 82 7.51 10.06 0.32
CA ILE A 82 6.90 11.17 -0.44
C ILE A 82 7.95 12.14 -0.98
N ASP A 83 8.92 12.55 -0.15
CA ASP A 83 9.94 13.49 -0.58
C ASP A 83 10.87 12.89 -1.64
N SER A 84 11.27 11.64 -1.45
CA SER A 84 12.18 10.94 -2.35
C SER A 84 11.53 10.73 -3.72
N ILE A 85 10.28 10.26 -3.74
CA ILE A 85 9.57 9.97 -5.00
C ILE A 85 9.21 11.26 -5.74
N CYS A 86 8.72 12.30 -5.05
CA CYS A 86 8.33 13.55 -5.69
C CYS A 86 9.56 14.25 -6.29
N THR A 87 10.70 14.22 -5.58
CA THR A 87 11.95 14.80 -6.06
C THR A 87 12.46 14.05 -7.29
N ALA A 88 12.50 12.71 -7.23
CA ALA A 88 12.98 11.89 -8.33
C ALA A 88 12.11 12.03 -9.59
N ILE A 89 10.78 11.94 -9.45
CA ILE A 89 9.85 12.12 -10.58
C ILE A 89 9.91 13.54 -11.13
N SER A 90 10.05 14.57 -10.29
CA SER A 90 10.23 15.95 -10.78
C SER A 90 11.47 16.07 -11.66
N ALA A 91 12.59 15.46 -11.25
CA ALA A 91 13.82 15.42 -12.03
C ALA A 91 13.66 14.62 -13.34
N GLU A 92 13.04 13.45 -13.29
CA GLU A 92 12.74 12.61 -14.46
C GLU A 92 11.93 13.36 -15.52
N LEU A 93 10.93 14.13 -15.08
CA LEU A 93 10.00 14.85 -15.96
C LEU A 93 10.43 16.29 -16.29
N GLY A 94 11.56 16.77 -15.75
CA GLY A 94 12.02 18.15 -15.95
C GLY A 94 11.09 19.20 -15.33
N LEU A 95 10.37 18.84 -14.26
CA LEU A 95 9.46 19.73 -13.53
C LEU A 95 10.21 20.47 -12.43
N SER A 96 9.78 21.69 -12.13
CA SER A 96 10.32 22.44 -10.97
C SER A 96 9.90 21.82 -9.65
N ASN A 97 8.68 21.26 -9.59
CA ASN A 97 8.07 20.71 -8.38
C ASN A 97 6.84 19.84 -8.74
N ILE A 98 6.53 18.87 -7.88
CA ILE A 98 5.25 18.15 -7.80
C ILE A 98 4.53 18.63 -6.53
N ASN A 99 3.22 18.88 -6.58
CA ASN A 99 2.49 19.34 -5.40
C ASN A 99 2.42 18.25 -4.32
N LYS A 100 3.39 18.25 -3.39
CA LYS A 100 3.50 17.27 -2.30
C LYS A 100 2.26 17.23 -1.42
N LYS A 101 1.60 18.37 -1.18
CA LYS A 101 0.36 18.42 -0.40
C LYS A 101 -0.74 17.56 -1.02
N VAL A 102 -0.93 17.67 -2.34
CA VAL A 102 -1.88 16.82 -3.09
C VAL A 102 -1.47 15.36 -2.99
N VAL A 103 -0.20 15.03 -3.20
CA VAL A 103 0.29 13.63 -3.14
C VAL A 103 0.08 13.04 -1.74
N THR A 104 0.44 13.78 -0.68
CA THR A 104 0.27 13.32 0.71
C THR A 104 -1.19 13.09 1.05
N LEU A 105 -2.08 14.05 0.77
CA LEU A 105 -3.50 13.91 1.07
C LEU A 105 -4.15 12.78 0.25
N ALA A 106 -3.76 12.63 -1.01
CA ALA A 106 -4.23 11.53 -1.83
C ALA A 106 -3.73 10.17 -1.32
N LEU A 107 -2.49 10.07 -0.86
CA LEU A 107 -1.98 8.87 -0.20
C LEU A 107 -2.75 8.56 1.09
N ILE A 108 -3.07 9.56 1.91
CA ILE A 108 -3.86 9.33 3.12
C ILE A 108 -5.25 8.75 2.80
N LEU A 109 -5.83 9.11 1.65
CA LEU A 109 -7.20 8.76 1.28
C LEU A 109 -7.33 7.55 0.33
N HIS A 110 -6.26 7.17 -0.40
CA HIS A 110 -6.34 6.29 -1.58
C HIS A 110 -7.10 4.99 -1.33
N ASP A 111 -6.79 4.33 -0.22
CA ASP A 111 -7.31 3.01 0.15
C ASP A 111 -8.48 3.08 1.15
N SER A 112 -8.97 4.27 1.50
CA SER A 112 -10.09 4.44 2.45
C SER A 112 -11.38 3.73 2.01
N GLY A 113 -11.52 3.48 0.70
CA GLY A 113 -12.64 2.74 0.12
C GLY A 113 -12.72 1.28 0.59
N TRP A 114 -11.63 0.65 1.04
CA TRP A 114 -11.66 -0.71 1.58
C TRP A 114 -12.57 -0.83 2.81
N SER A 115 -12.79 0.26 3.56
CA SER A 115 -13.74 0.30 4.68
C SER A 115 -15.20 0.06 4.28
N LYS A 116 -15.53 0.11 2.98
CA LYS A 116 -16.87 -0.13 2.44
C LYS A 116 -17.04 -1.54 1.87
N LEU A 117 -16.01 -2.36 1.91
CA LEU A 117 -16.02 -3.72 1.40
C LEU A 117 -16.20 -4.74 2.53
N THR A 118 -16.81 -5.86 2.19
CA THR A 118 -16.89 -7.03 3.08
C THR A 118 -15.55 -7.76 3.14
N GLU A 119 -15.33 -8.55 4.19
CA GLU A 119 -14.10 -9.35 4.29
C GLU A 119 -13.92 -10.37 3.14
N PHE A 120 -15.01 -10.88 2.56
CA PHE A 120 -14.98 -11.73 1.37
C PHE A 120 -14.48 -10.98 0.15
N GLU A 121 -14.94 -9.74 -0.05
CA GLU A 121 -14.48 -8.88 -1.14
C GLU A 121 -13.01 -8.49 -0.94
N VAL A 122 -12.62 -8.17 0.30
CA VAL A 122 -11.22 -7.92 0.66
C VAL A 122 -10.39 -9.15 0.34
N ALA A 123 -10.68 -10.33 0.89
CA ALA A 123 -9.91 -11.55 0.64
C ALA A 123 -9.82 -11.90 -0.86
N ALA A 124 -10.92 -11.75 -1.60
CA ALA A 124 -10.94 -11.98 -3.05
C ALA A 124 -9.99 -11.05 -3.83
N SER A 125 -9.69 -9.86 -3.33
CA SER A 125 -8.71 -8.94 -3.93
C SER A 125 -7.26 -9.39 -3.72
N LEU A 126 -7.02 -10.32 -2.80
CA LEU A 126 -5.69 -10.71 -2.29
C LEU A 126 -5.23 -12.09 -2.72
N GLY A 127 -6.11 -12.85 -3.37
CA GLY A 127 -5.84 -14.16 -3.95
C GLY A 127 -4.88 -14.13 -5.15
N VAL A 128 -3.78 -13.37 -5.06
CA VAL A 128 -2.73 -13.25 -6.06
C VAL A 128 -1.40 -13.70 -5.45
N SER A 129 -0.63 -14.51 -6.17
CA SER A 129 0.67 -15.02 -5.68
C SER A 129 1.85 -14.08 -5.98
N GLY A 130 1.65 -13.09 -6.86
CA GLY A 130 2.63 -12.05 -7.22
C GLY A 130 2.03 -10.66 -7.10
N LEU A 131 2.30 -9.81 -8.08
CA LEU A 131 1.73 -8.46 -8.20
C LEU A 131 0.62 -8.38 -9.27
N ALA A 132 0.58 -9.32 -10.21
CA ALA A 132 -0.41 -9.35 -11.27
C ALA A 132 -1.82 -9.68 -10.77
N LEU A 133 -2.81 -8.88 -11.19
CA LEU A 133 -4.21 -9.07 -10.82
C LEU A 133 -4.83 -10.32 -11.45
N THR A 134 -5.67 -11.01 -10.69
CA THR A 134 -6.58 -12.05 -11.20
C THR A 134 -7.92 -11.44 -11.57
N LYS A 135 -8.70 -12.12 -12.42
CA LYS A 135 -10.06 -11.66 -12.79
C LYS A 135 -10.98 -11.49 -11.57
N SER A 136 -10.83 -12.33 -10.55
CA SER A 136 -11.61 -12.24 -9.31
C SER A 136 -11.24 -11.02 -8.46
N ALA A 137 -9.99 -10.56 -8.51
CA ALA A 137 -9.54 -9.38 -7.78
C ALA A 137 -10.03 -8.05 -8.39
N MET A 138 -10.36 -8.03 -9.68
CA MET A 138 -10.75 -6.81 -10.40
C MET A 138 -12.06 -6.19 -9.87
N GLY A 139 -13.05 -7.02 -9.52
CA GLY A 139 -14.35 -6.52 -9.03
C GLY A 139 -14.23 -5.73 -7.73
N PRO A 140 -13.68 -6.34 -6.66
CA PRO A 140 -13.39 -5.65 -5.41
C PRO A 140 -12.51 -4.41 -5.59
N LYS A 141 -11.46 -4.49 -6.43
CA LYS A 141 -10.56 -3.35 -6.68
C LYS A 141 -11.21 -2.19 -7.45
N GLU A 142 -12.22 -2.47 -8.27
CA GLU A 142 -12.98 -1.39 -8.90
C GLU A 142 -13.94 -0.75 -7.90
N LYS A 143 -14.56 -1.57 -7.04
CA LYS A 143 -15.48 -1.10 -6.00
C LYS A 143 -14.76 -0.22 -4.98
N HIS A 144 -13.61 -0.64 -4.44
CA HIS A 144 -12.90 0.19 -3.45
C HIS A 144 -12.45 1.52 -4.05
N ALA A 145 -12.02 1.56 -5.32
CA ALA A 145 -11.63 2.80 -5.98
C ALA A 145 -12.83 3.76 -6.16
N VAL A 146 -14.03 3.26 -6.41
CA VAL A 146 -15.26 4.09 -6.50
C VAL A 146 -15.69 4.57 -5.12
N GLU A 147 -15.77 3.67 -4.14
CA GLU A 147 -16.14 4.00 -2.75
C GLU A 147 -15.12 4.96 -2.11
N GLY A 148 -13.83 4.78 -2.43
CA GLY A 148 -12.74 5.64 -1.97
C GLY A 148 -12.87 7.07 -2.50
N VAL A 149 -13.28 7.27 -3.75
CA VAL A 149 -13.54 8.61 -4.29
C VAL A 149 -14.73 9.27 -3.59
N ALA A 150 -15.81 8.53 -3.34
CA ALA A 150 -16.99 9.05 -2.65
C ALA A 150 -16.62 9.50 -1.23
N LEU A 151 -15.95 8.62 -0.47
CA LEU A 151 -15.51 8.90 0.89
C LEU A 151 -14.47 10.02 0.96
N ALA A 152 -13.49 10.02 0.06
CA ALA A 152 -12.51 11.10 -0.04
C ALA A 152 -13.17 12.45 -0.35
N THR A 153 -14.23 12.47 -1.15
CA THR A 153 -14.99 13.69 -1.43
C THR A 153 -15.63 14.25 -0.15
N GLU A 154 -16.30 13.40 0.63
CA GLU A 154 -16.93 13.78 1.90
C GLU A 154 -15.89 14.29 2.92
N ILE A 155 -14.77 13.58 3.07
CA ILE A 155 -13.70 13.94 4.00
C ILE A 155 -13.03 15.25 3.59
N LEU A 156 -12.67 15.41 2.31
CA LEU A 156 -12.03 16.64 1.83
C LEU A 156 -12.96 17.85 1.95
N GLN A 157 -14.27 17.69 1.71
CA GLN A 157 -15.24 18.77 1.88
C GLN A 157 -15.39 19.21 3.34
N SER A 158 -15.37 18.26 4.28
CA SER A 158 -15.47 18.57 5.71
C SER A 158 -14.20 19.22 6.29
N HIS A 159 -13.05 19.08 5.62
CA HIS A 159 -11.76 19.64 6.05
C HIS A 159 -11.20 20.69 5.07
N ALA A 160 -11.99 21.14 4.09
CA ALA A 160 -11.48 21.96 2.98
C ALA A 160 -10.85 23.29 3.46
N ASP A 161 -11.49 23.93 4.43
CA ASP A 161 -11.04 25.21 5.00
C ASP A 161 -9.72 25.02 5.78
N GLU A 162 -9.65 23.99 6.63
CA GLU A 162 -8.46 23.66 7.42
C GLU A 162 -7.26 23.31 6.53
N LEU A 163 -7.51 22.55 5.47
CA LEU A 163 -6.50 22.15 4.52
C LEU A 163 -6.17 23.26 3.51
N SER A 164 -6.97 24.34 3.41
CA SER A 164 -6.79 25.42 2.43
C SER A 164 -6.60 24.88 1.00
N LEU A 165 -7.49 23.99 0.56
CA LEU A 165 -7.42 23.36 -0.77
C LEU A 165 -8.20 24.16 -1.82
N SER A 166 -7.61 24.31 -3.00
CA SER A 166 -8.33 24.77 -4.18
C SER A 166 -9.21 23.66 -4.77
N ALA A 167 -10.21 24.04 -5.57
CA ALA A 167 -11.04 23.08 -6.30
C ALA A 167 -10.22 22.19 -7.24
N ASP A 168 -9.16 22.73 -7.86
CA ASP A 168 -8.26 21.97 -8.73
C ASP A 168 -7.44 20.93 -7.95
N GLU A 169 -6.97 21.28 -6.75
CA GLU A 169 -6.27 20.32 -5.86
C GLU A 169 -7.20 19.20 -5.40
N ILE A 170 -8.45 19.51 -5.02
CA ILE A 170 -9.45 18.49 -4.66
C ILE A 170 -9.69 17.55 -5.84
N ASN A 171 -9.93 18.09 -7.03
CA ASN A 171 -10.13 17.28 -8.23
C ASN A 171 -8.91 16.39 -8.54
N LEU A 172 -7.70 16.92 -8.32
CA LEU A 172 -6.47 16.17 -8.53
C LEU A 172 -6.27 15.05 -7.50
N ILE A 173 -6.57 15.31 -6.22
CA ILE A 173 -6.57 14.30 -5.16
C ILE A 173 -7.55 13.18 -5.50
N LEU A 174 -8.81 13.52 -5.83
CA LEU A 174 -9.84 12.53 -6.18
C LEU A 174 -9.46 11.72 -7.43
N LYS A 175 -8.83 12.37 -8.42
CA LYS A 175 -8.29 11.68 -9.59
C LYS A 175 -7.19 10.69 -9.21
N ALA A 176 -6.28 11.08 -8.33
CA ALA A 176 -5.22 10.20 -7.85
C ALA A 176 -5.81 9.01 -7.08
N VAL A 177 -6.73 9.26 -6.14
CA VAL A 177 -7.48 8.21 -5.41
C VAL A 177 -8.19 7.26 -6.37
N ARG A 178 -8.77 7.73 -7.47
CA ARG A 178 -9.46 6.86 -8.44
C ARG A 178 -8.52 5.90 -9.18
N PHE A 179 -7.30 6.34 -9.46
CA PHE A 179 -6.39 5.66 -10.38
C PHE A 179 -5.19 4.97 -9.71
N HIS A 180 -5.03 5.09 -8.38
CA HIS A 180 -3.88 4.53 -7.66
C HIS A 180 -3.64 3.04 -7.99
N ASP A 181 -4.70 2.25 -8.04
CA ASP A 181 -4.68 0.80 -8.25
C ASP A 181 -4.72 0.40 -9.75
N GLN A 182 -4.48 1.34 -10.67
CA GLN A 182 -4.60 1.16 -12.13
C GLN A 182 -3.34 1.64 -12.87
N PRO A 183 -2.14 1.10 -12.53
CA PRO A 183 -0.87 1.54 -13.10
C PRO A 183 -0.84 1.45 -14.63
N GLU A 184 -1.48 0.45 -15.23
CA GLU A 184 -1.55 0.29 -16.67
C GLU A 184 -2.30 1.43 -17.37
N LYS A 185 -3.40 1.93 -16.76
CA LYS A 185 -4.17 3.05 -17.33
C LYS A 185 -3.47 4.37 -17.15
N VAL A 186 -2.69 4.52 -16.07
CA VAL A 186 -1.87 5.70 -15.81
C VAL A 186 -0.68 5.73 -16.76
N ALA A 187 0.03 4.60 -16.93
CA ALA A 187 1.13 4.47 -17.88
C ALA A 187 0.70 4.74 -19.32
N ALA A 188 -0.46 4.21 -19.74
CA ALA A 188 -1.01 4.40 -21.09
C ALA A 188 -1.32 5.86 -21.43
N GLN A 189 -1.54 6.72 -20.43
CA GLN A 189 -1.82 8.13 -20.64
C GLN A 189 -0.56 8.97 -20.89
N GLY A 190 0.64 8.45 -20.60
CA GLY A 190 1.89 9.18 -20.75
C GLY A 190 1.79 10.58 -20.14
N ASN A 191 2.34 11.61 -20.79
CA ASN A 191 2.40 13.00 -20.26
C ASN A 191 1.05 13.73 -20.14
N SER A 192 -0.08 13.08 -20.46
CA SER A 192 -1.41 13.66 -20.24
C SER A 192 -1.95 13.45 -18.81
N ILE A 193 -1.40 12.49 -18.06
CA ILE A 193 -1.74 12.30 -16.65
C ILE A 193 -0.86 13.22 -15.77
N PRO A 194 -1.43 13.94 -14.79
CA PRO A 194 -0.66 14.76 -13.85
C PRO A 194 0.41 13.95 -13.10
N ALA A 195 1.53 14.60 -12.79
CA ALA A 195 2.65 13.95 -12.11
C ALA A 195 2.30 13.50 -10.69
N GLU A 196 1.40 14.21 -10.00
CA GLU A 196 0.88 13.86 -8.68
C GLU A 196 0.15 12.50 -8.68
N VAL A 197 -0.61 12.21 -9.76
CA VAL A 197 -1.29 10.91 -9.92
C VAL A 197 -0.26 9.80 -10.09
N ARG A 198 0.79 10.03 -10.89
CA ARG A 198 1.87 9.04 -11.06
C ARG A 198 2.63 8.80 -9.77
N ALA A 199 2.94 9.86 -9.03
CA ALA A 199 3.62 9.78 -7.75
C ALA A 199 2.80 8.97 -6.74
N LEU A 200 1.48 9.18 -6.68
CA LEU A 200 0.62 8.39 -5.80
C LEU A 200 0.62 6.91 -6.18
N VAL A 201 0.45 6.58 -7.46
CA VAL A 201 0.44 5.18 -7.93
C VAL A 201 1.75 4.50 -7.53
N ASP A 202 2.89 5.12 -7.84
CA ASP A 202 4.19 4.55 -7.47
C ASP A 202 4.36 4.45 -5.94
N LEU A 203 3.88 5.43 -5.16
CA LEU A 203 3.93 5.37 -3.68
C LEU A 203 3.15 4.20 -3.09
N ASP A 204 1.91 4.02 -3.52
CA ASP A 204 1.06 2.89 -3.13
C ASP A 204 1.77 1.57 -3.49
N HIS A 205 2.32 1.48 -4.71
CA HIS A 205 3.01 0.29 -5.19
C HIS A 205 4.33 -0.01 -4.46
N LEU A 206 5.00 1.00 -3.86
CA LEU A 206 6.19 0.76 -3.03
C LEU A 206 5.88 -0.10 -1.81
N TRP A 207 4.64 -0.11 -1.31
CA TRP A 207 4.23 -0.94 -0.17
C TRP A 207 4.67 -2.39 -0.33
N SER A 208 4.50 -2.97 -1.52
CA SER A 208 4.91 -4.34 -1.88
C SER A 208 6.38 -4.66 -1.59
N PHE A 209 7.25 -3.65 -1.57
CA PHE A 209 8.69 -3.77 -1.40
C PHE A 209 9.18 -3.34 -0.02
N THR A 210 8.32 -2.73 0.79
CA THR A 210 8.66 -2.36 2.17
C THR A 210 8.97 -3.59 3.00
N GLN A 211 9.78 -3.41 4.03
CA GLN A 211 10.23 -4.51 4.89
C GLN A 211 9.05 -5.24 5.54
N ALA A 212 8.13 -4.49 6.17
CA ALA A 212 7.02 -5.06 6.90
C ALA A 212 6.06 -5.82 5.97
N ASN A 213 5.68 -5.23 4.84
CA ASN A 213 4.77 -5.90 3.91
C ASN A 213 5.41 -7.09 3.19
N PHE A 214 6.71 -7.05 2.88
CA PHE A 214 7.40 -8.18 2.26
C PHE A 214 7.21 -9.46 3.09
N TRP A 215 7.46 -9.36 4.39
CA TRP A 215 7.32 -10.48 5.32
C TRP A 215 5.86 -10.86 5.58
N GLN A 216 4.95 -9.88 5.68
CA GLN A 216 3.51 -10.13 5.77
C GLN A 216 2.99 -10.90 4.54
N ASP A 217 3.38 -10.48 3.33
CA ASP A 217 2.82 -11.00 2.08
C ASP A 217 3.23 -12.44 1.79
N ILE A 218 4.38 -12.89 2.28
CA ILE A 218 4.77 -14.31 2.18
C ILE A 218 3.64 -15.18 2.76
N TYR A 219 3.16 -14.85 3.95
CA TYR A 219 2.11 -15.61 4.62
C TYR A 219 0.72 -15.26 4.09
N ARG A 220 0.44 -13.97 3.87
CA ARG A 220 -0.85 -13.50 3.36
C ARG A 220 -1.19 -14.09 1.99
N LYS A 221 -0.19 -14.32 1.13
CA LYS A 221 -0.36 -14.90 -0.21
C LYS A 221 -0.08 -16.42 -0.27
N GLY A 222 0.16 -17.06 0.88
CA GLY A 222 0.43 -18.51 0.94
C GLY A 222 1.70 -18.92 0.19
N ILE A 223 2.73 -18.08 0.17
CA ILE A 223 4.00 -18.34 -0.51
C ILE A 223 4.88 -19.24 0.36
N ALA A 224 5.36 -20.33 -0.23
CA ALA A 224 6.09 -21.36 0.50
C ALA A 224 7.43 -20.89 1.08
N THR A 225 8.13 -19.96 0.40
CA THR A 225 9.45 -19.49 0.86
C THR A 225 9.64 -17.99 0.60
N PRO A 226 10.44 -17.29 1.43
CA PRO A 226 10.80 -15.90 1.18
C PRO A 226 11.49 -15.69 -0.18
N GLN A 227 12.33 -16.65 -0.62
CA GLN A 227 12.97 -16.59 -1.93
C GLN A 227 11.96 -16.61 -3.08
N THR A 228 10.92 -17.46 -2.99
CA THR A 228 9.84 -17.49 -4.00
C THR A 228 9.12 -16.15 -4.09
N TYR A 229 8.89 -15.47 -2.96
CA TYR A 229 8.25 -14.15 -2.99
C TYR A 229 9.17 -13.08 -3.59
N LEU A 230 10.46 -13.11 -3.24
CA LEU A 230 11.47 -12.24 -3.84
C LEU A 230 11.56 -12.41 -5.37
N ASP A 231 11.50 -13.64 -5.86
CA ASP A 231 11.49 -13.94 -7.29
C ASP A 231 10.21 -13.42 -7.97
N ASN A 232 9.06 -13.54 -7.30
CA ASN A 232 7.80 -12.99 -7.79
C ASN A 232 7.85 -11.46 -7.93
N LEU A 233 8.35 -10.76 -6.90
CA LEU A 233 8.51 -9.31 -6.95
C LEU A 233 9.49 -8.90 -8.05
N SER A 234 10.63 -9.59 -8.17
CA SER A 234 11.65 -9.32 -9.19
C SER A 234 11.10 -9.46 -10.62
N ARG A 235 10.29 -10.49 -10.86
CA ARG A 235 9.67 -10.76 -12.16
C ARG A 235 8.63 -9.69 -12.53
N ASP A 236 7.84 -9.25 -11.56
CA ASP A 236 6.67 -8.39 -11.83
C ASP A 236 7.04 -6.88 -11.78
N LEU A 237 8.15 -6.51 -11.12
CA LEU A 237 8.64 -5.13 -10.97
C LEU A 237 8.71 -4.32 -12.29
N PRO A 238 9.16 -4.84 -13.44
CA PRO A 238 9.29 -4.05 -14.67
C PRO A 238 7.99 -3.43 -15.18
N THR A 239 6.82 -3.99 -14.83
CA THR A 239 5.51 -3.48 -15.26
C THR A 239 4.68 -2.90 -14.12
N TYR A 240 5.19 -2.94 -12.88
CA TYR A 240 4.41 -2.57 -11.69
C TYR A 240 4.43 -1.07 -11.40
N PHE A 241 5.48 -0.36 -11.83
CA PHE A 241 5.64 1.09 -11.61
C PHE A 241 5.36 1.88 -12.89
N VAL A 242 4.79 3.07 -12.74
CA VAL A 242 4.45 3.97 -13.84
C VAL A 242 5.58 4.93 -14.20
N THR A 243 6.52 5.18 -13.29
CA THR A 243 7.74 5.99 -13.56
C THR A 243 9.02 5.18 -13.45
N GLN A 244 10.08 5.67 -14.09
CA GLN A 244 11.42 5.07 -13.93
C GLN A 244 11.93 5.30 -12.49
N SER A 245 11.65 6.47 -11.91
CA SER A 245 12.01 6.82 -10.54
C SER A 245 11.40 5.88 -9.49
N GLY A 246 10.11 5.56 -9.62
CA GLY A 246 9.43 4.60 -8.75
C GLY A 246 10.06 3.21 -8.84
N ARG A 247 10.36 2.76 -10.06
CA ARG A 247 11.05 1.49 -10.31
C ARG A 247 12.43 1.43 -9.67
N GLU A 248 13.23 2.49 -9.79
CA GLU A 248 14.57 2.56 -9.19
C GLU A 248 14.54 2.53 -7.67
N LEU A 249 13.56 3.19 -7.05
CA LEU A 249 13.37 3.12 -5.61
C LEU A 249 12.96 1.71 -5.17
N ALA A 250 12.05 1.06 -5.91
CA ALA A 250 11.65 -0.32 -5.64
C ALA A 250 12.81 -1.31 -5.78
N LEU A 251 13.70 -1.14 -6.76
CA LEU A 251 14.91 -1.97 -6.92
C LEU A 251 15.84 -1.87 -5.70
N LYS A 252 15.97 -0.68 -5.09
CA LYS A 252 16.76 -0.51 -3.87
C LYS A 252 16.14 -1.28 -2.70
N LEU A 253 14.82 -1.13 -2.50
CA LEU A 253 14.10 -1.86 -1.46
C LEU A 253 14.16 -3.37 -1.67
N LEU A 254 14.03 -3.84 -2.91
CA LEU A 254 14.13 -5.25 -3.26
C LEU A 254 15.51 -5.84 -2.94
N SER A 255 16.58 -5.07 -3.18
CA SER A 255 17.96 -5.46 -2.81
C SER A 255 18.13 -5.59 -1.30
N GLU A 256 17.49 -4.72 -0.50
CA GLU A 256 17.46 -4.88 0.95
C GLU A 256 16.75 -6.16 1.37
N ARG A 257 15.59 -6.47 0.78
CA ARG A 257 14.87 -7.73 1.04
C ARG A 257 15.72 -8.95 0.67
N GLN A 258 16.52 -8.88 -0.38
CA GLN A 258 17.44 -9.96 -0.77
C GLN A 258 18.49 -10.25 0.32
N ASN A 259 19.02 -9.21 0.97
CA ASN A 259 19.92 -9.38 2.11
C ASN A 259 19.20 -10.06 3.29
N GLU A 260 17.97 -9.65 3.60
CA GLU A 260 17.18 -10.24 4.69
C GLU A 260 16.83 -11.71 4.45
N VAL A 261 16.47 -12.07 3.21
CA VAL A 261 16.19 -13.46 2.81
C VAL A 261 17.44 -14.33 2.98
N SER A 262 18.63 -13.81 2.72
CA SER A 262 19.89 -14.55 2.91
C SER A 262 20.17 -14.90 4.39
N GLU A 263 19.60 -14.11 5.32
CA GLU A 263 19.70 -14.31 6.76
C GLU A 263 18.55 -15.17 7.32
N PHE A 264 17.55 -15.52 6.49
CA PHE A 264 16.39 -16.28 6.92
C PHE A 264 16.81 -17.70 7.34
N PRO A 265 16.31 -18.21 8.49
CA PRO A 265 16.64 -19.54 8.96
C PRO A 265 16.28 -20.60 7.93
N GLN A 266 17.27 -21.39 7.51
CA GLN A 266 17.03 -22.56 6.69
C GLN A 266 16.33 -23.60 7.55
N VAL A 267 15.03 -23.84 7.28
CA VAL A 267 14.29 -24.94 7.89
C VAL A 267 14.95 -26.24 7.39
N LYS A 268 15.60 -26.96 8.29
CA LYS A 268 16.22 -28.27 8.01
C LYS A 268 15.17 -29.36 7.88
#